data_AF-A0A151I619-F1
#
_entry.id   AF-A0A151I619-F1
#
_cell.length_a   1.000
_cell.length_b   1.000
_cell.length_c   1.000
_cell.angle_alpha   90.00
_cell.angle_beta   90.00
_cell.angle_gamma   90.00
#
_symmetry.space_group_name_H-M   'P 1'
#
loop_
_entity.id
_entity.type
_entity.pdbx_description
1 polymer ?
#
loop_
_entity_poly.entity_id
_entity_poly.type
_entity_poly.pdbx_seq_one_letter_code
_entity_poly.pdbx_strand_id
1 'polypeptide(L)'
;MEIVEFDRHVSTVSIAQKTVWNHLNKARFKKKLDVWMPHELTQKNLMDRISICEGANGGQPGLTARKENRLSQFFANRDEGFYERDIMELPSKWQQVIKQNGAYLT
;
A
#
# COMPACT_ATOMS: atom_id res chain seq x y z
N MET A 1 -30.17 1.04 12.51
CA MET A 1 -29.13 2.01 12.93
C MET A 1 -27.81 1.33 12.65
N GLU A 2 -27.24 1.58 11.48
CA GLU A 2 -25.96 0.97 11.10
C GLU A 2 -24.83 1.66 11.87
N ILE A 3 -24.06 0.85 12.58
CA ILE A 3 -22.87 1.29 13.30
C ILE A 3 -21.82 1.56 12.23
N VAL A 4 -21.67 2.82 11.84
CA VAL A 4 -20.51 3.25 11.03
C VAL A 4 -19.31 3.11 11.94
N GLU A 5 -18.54 2.04 11.75
CA GLU A 5 -17.26 1.85 12.44
C GLU A 5 -16.39 3.09 12.18
N PHE A 6 -16.11 3.79 13.27
CA PHE A 6 -15.31 5.00 13.28
C PHE A 6 -13.86 4.61 12.92
N ASP A 7 -13.46 4.97 11.71
CA ASP A 7 -12.14 4.74 11.13
C ASP A 7 -11.03 5.13 12.12
N ARG A 8 -10.19 4.16 12.49
CA ARG A 8 -9.12 4.22 13.52
C ARG A 8 -8.05 5.30 13.25
N HIS A 9 -8.07 5.96 12.09
CA HIS A 9 -7.07 6.93 11.67
C HIS A 9 -7.58 8.37 11.50
N VAL A 10 -8.79 8.71 11.97
CA VAL A 10 -9.29 10.09 11.93
C VAL A 10 -8.47 10.97 12.88
N SER A 11 -7.50 11.68 12.30
CA SER A 11 -6.70 12.71 12.94
C SER A 11 -7.61 13.84 13.46
N THR A 12 -7.33 14.33 14.66
CA THR A 12 -8.09 15.29 15.48
C THR A 12 -8.18 16.72 14.92
N VAL A 13 -8.01 16.90 13.61
CA VAL A 13 -8.16 18.20 12.97
C VAL A 13 -9.63 18.38 12.61
N SER A 14 -10.24 19.49 13.04
CA SER A 14 -11.64 19.88 12.82
C SER A 14 -11.95 20.19 11.34
N ILE A 15 -11.58 19.29 10.43
CA ILE A 15 -11.89 19.36 9.01
C ILE A 15 -13.10 18.48 8.78
N ALA A 16 -14.17 19.05 8.22
CA ALA A 16 -15.34 18.29 7.86
C ALA A 16 -14.96 17.09 6.98
N GLN A 17 -15.41 15.89 7.32
CA GLN A 17 -15.09 14.64 6.59
C GLN A 17 -15.36 14.74 5.09
N LYS A 18 -16.41 15.48 4.71
CA LYS A 18 -16.76 15.78 3.32
C LYS A 18 -15.65 16.53 2.57
N THR A 19 -14.94 17.44 3.24
CA THR A 19 -13.81 18.18 2.66
C THR A 19 -12.62 17.25 2.38
N VAL A 20 -12.31 16.36 3.32
CA VAL A 20 -11.26 15.34 3.14
C VAL A 20 -11.61 14.42 1.97
N TRP A 21 -12.85 13.92 1.94
CA TRP A 21 -13.33 13.04 0.87
C TRP A 21 -13.29 13.72 -0.51
N ASN A 22 -13.73 14.98 -0.59
CA ASN A 22 -13.65 15.77 -1.83
C ASN A 22 -12.20 15.93 -2.31
N HIS A 23 -11.26 16.17 -1.40
CA HIS A 23 -9.85 16.34 -1.75
C HIS A 23 -9.23 15.02 -2.23
N LEU A 24 -9.51 13.91 -1.54
CA LEU A 24 -9.06 12.57 -1.95
C LEU A 24 -9.59 12.20 -3.33
N ASN A 25 -10.87 12.45 -3.60
CA ASN A 25 -11.45 12.22 -4.92
C ASN A 25 -10.86 13.12 -6.00
N LYS A 26 -10.64 14.40 -5.70
CA LYS A 26 -9.97 15.34 -6.62
C LYS A 26 -8.55 14.88 -6.95
N ALA A 27 -7.84 14.35 -5.95
CA ALA A 27 -6.51 13.76 -6.10
C ALA A 27 -6.54 12.31 -6.65
N ARG A 28 -7.73 11.79 -7.00
CA ARG A 28 -7.96 10.45 -7.57
C ARG A 28 -7.51 9.30 -6.66
N PHE A 29 -7.54 9.49 -5.35
CA PHE A 29 -7.31 8.41 -4.39
C PHE A 29 -8.54 7.49 -4.31
N LYS A 30 -8.31 6.18 -4.19
CA LYS A 30 -9.35 5.18 -3.96
C LYS A 30 -9.07 4.39 -2.68
N LYS A 31 -10.12 4.05 -1.93
CA LYS A 31 -10.02 3.17 -0.76
C LYS A 31 -9.97 1.71 -1.22
N LYS A 32 -8.94 0.96 -0.83
CA LYS A 32 -8.80 -0.47 -1.08
C LYS A 32 -8.21 -1.15 0.15
N LEU A 33 -8.88 -2.18 0.67
CA LEU A 33 -8.49 -2.87 1.92
C LEU A 33 -8.21 -1.87 3.05
N ASP A 34 -9.13 -0.91 3.22
CA ASP A 34 -9.03 0.21 4.17
C ASP A 34 -7.81 1.15 4.05
N VAL A 35 -7.05 1.06 2.96
CA VAL A 35 -5.95 1.97 2.64
C VAL A 35 -6.32 2.89 1.47
N TRP A 36 -6.04 4.19 1.60
CA TRP A 36 -6.19 5.16 0.51
C TRP A 36 -4.99 5.10 -0.43
N MET A 37 -5.19 4.62 -1.65
CA MET A 37 -4.16 4.50 -2.66
C MET A 37 -4.32 5.59 -3.73
N PRO A 38 -3.23 6.29 -4.11
CA PRO A 38 -3.26 7.19 -5.25
C PRO A 38 -3.55 6.37 -6.52
N HIS A 39 -4.63 6.72 -7.22
CA HIS A 39 -5.02 6.19 -8.52
C HIS A 39 -5.43 4.70 -8.56
N GLU A 40 -6.57 4.41 -9.19
CA GLU A 40 -6.83 3.08 -9.73
C GLU A 40 -5.89 2.87 -10.92
N LEU A 41 -4.86 2.05 -10.73
CA LEU A 41 -3.95 1.70 -11.82
C LEU A 41 -4.78 1.10 -12.95
N THR A 42 -4.89 1.82 -14.06
CA THR A 42 -5.43 1.26 -15.30
C THR A 42 -4.60 0.04 -15.69
N GLN A 43 -5.17 -0.88 -16.46
CA GLN A 43 -4.41 -2.04 -16.98
C GLN A 43 -3.12 -1.60 -17.68
N LYS A 44 -3.16 -0.48 -18.41
CA LYS A 44 -1.98 0.15 -19.01
C LYS A 44 -0.94 0.57 -17.96
N ASN A 45 -1.35 1.28 -16.91
CA ASN A 45 -0.42 1.73 -15.86
C ASN A 45 0.17 0.56 -15.06
N LEU A 46 -0.57 -0.54 -14.93
CA LEU A 46 -0.06 -1.77 -14.34
C LEU A 46 1.01 -2.41 -15.23
N MET A 47 0.72 -2.56 -16.53
CA MET A 47 1.65 -3.12 -17.51
C MET A 47 2.91 -2.25 -17.69
N ASP A 48 2.77 -0.92 -17.74
CA ASP A 48 3.90 0.01 -17.86
C ASP A 48 4.81 -0.10 -16.62
N ARG A 49 4.25 -0.26 -15.41
CA ARG A 49 5.03 -0.49 -14.18
C ARG A 49 5.76 -1.82 -14.18
N ILE A 50 5.12 -2.89 -14.67
CA ILE A 50 5.76 -4.20 -14.84
C ILE A 50 6.90 -4.08 -15.84
N SER A 51 6.65 -3.46 -17.00
CA SER A 51 7.63 -3.27 -18.07
C SER A 51 8.84 -2.44 -17.62
N ILE A 52 8.65 -1.38 -16.83
CA ILE A 52 9.76 -0.61 -16.25
C ILE A 52 10.61 -1.48 -15.31
N CYS A 53 9.99 -2.32 -14.49
CA CYS A 53 10.70 -3.28 -13.65
C CYS A 53 11.41 -4.37 -14.47
N GLU A 54 10.91 -4.69 -15.66
CA GLU A 54 11.50 -5.66 -16.59
C GLU A 54 12.65 -5.07 -17.42
N GLY A 55 12.58 -3.79 -17.81
CA GLY A 55 13.60 -3.11 -18.61
C GLY A 55 14.98 -3.00 -17.93
N ALA A 56 15.03 -3.19 -16.60
CA ALA A 56 16.28 -3.27 -15.84
C ALA A 56 16.96 -4.66 -15.89
N ASN A 57 16.32 -5.68 -16.47
CA ASN A 57 16.88 -7.03 -16.61
C ASN A 57 16.59 -7.55 -18.01
N GLY A 58 17.57 -7.40 -18.92
CA GLY A 58 17.50 -7.83 -20.32
C GLY A 58 16.71 -9.13 -20.52
N GLY A 59 15.71 -9.05 -21.40
CA GLY A 59 14.64 -10.04 -21.56
C GLY A 59 15.13 -11.49 -21.68
N GLN A 60 15.00 -12.24 -20.58
CA GLN A 60 15.03 -13.70 -20.60
C GLN A 60 13.60 -14.25 -20.40
N PRO A 61 13.01 -14.90 -21.41
CA PRO A 61 11.61 -15.36 -21.41
C PRO A 61 11.21 -16.41 -20.35
N GLY A 62 12.13 -16.84 -19.47
CA GLY A 62 11.85 -17.79 -18.38
C GLY A 62 11.82 -17.17 -16.97
N LEU A 63 12.20 -15.89 -16.83
CA LEU A 63 12.23 -15.21 -15.53
C LEU A 63 10.86 -14.70 -15.10
N THR A 64 9.98 -14.32 -16.03
CA THR A 64 8.64 -13.78 -15.76
C THR A 64 7.75 -14.83 -15.10
N ALA A 65 7.56 -15.99 -15.72
CA ALA A 65 6.76 -17.08 -15.16
C ALA A 65 7.31 -17.58 -13.80
N ARG A 66 8.64 -17.58 -13.62
CA ARG A 66 9.27 -17.99 -12.37
C ARG A 66 9.14 -16.94 -11.26
N LYS A 67 9.21 -15.64 -11.60
CA LYS A 67 9.00 -14.53 -10.66
C LYS A 67 7.53 -14.37 -10.29
N GLU A 68 6.62 -14.48 -11.25
CA GLU A 68 5.17 -14.48 -11.05
C GLU A 68 4.72 -15.65 -10.18
N ASN A 69 5.25 -16.86 -10.42
CA ASN A 69 5.00 -18.02 -9.57
C ASN A 69 5.54 -17.81 -8.15
N ARG A 70 6.76 -17.27 -7.99
CA ARG A 70 7.32 -16.96 -6.65
C ARG A 70 6.52 -15.91 -5.91
N LEU A 71 6.08 -14.85 -6.57
CA LEU A 71 5.31 -13.78 -5.94
C LEU A 71 3.91 -14.28 -5.57
N SER A 72 3.27 -15.06 -6.46
CA SER A 72 1.97 -15.67 -6.20
C SER A 72 2.04 -16.68 -5.05
N GLN A 73 3.09 -17.51 -5.00
CA GLN A 73 3.35 -18.44 -3.88
C GLN A 73 3.63 -17.68 -2.58
N PHE A 74 4.39 -16.58 -2.64
CA PHE A 74 4.65 -15.76 -1.46
C PHE A 74 3.34 -15.29 -0.84
N PHE A 75 2.44 -14.68 -1.63
CA PHE A 75 1.17 -14.17 -1.13
C PHE A 75 0.16 -15.27 -0.77
N ALA A 76 0.10 -16.37 -1.53
CA ALA A 76 -0.78 -17.51 -1.23
C ALA A 76 -0.42 -18.22 0.08
N ASN A 77 0.85 -18.14 0.50
CA ASN A 77 1.35 -18.76 1.72
C ASN A 77 1.35 -17.80 2.92
N ARG A 78 0.68 -16.63 2.85
CA ARG A 78 0.50 -15.73 4.00
C ARG A 78 -0.90 -15.82 4.55
N ASP A 79 -0.99 -16.00 5.87
CA ASP A 79 -2.23 -15.84 6.61
C ASP A 79 -2.60 -14.34 6.75
N GLU A 80 -3.87 -14.05 7.02
CA GLU A 80 -4.34 -12.69 7.27
C GLU A 80 -3.53 -11.98 8.38
N GLY A 81 -3.18 -12.73 9.43
CA GLY A 81 -2.37 -12.23 10.53
C GLY A 81 -0.95 -11.80 10.12
N PHE A 82 -0.42 -12.27 9.00
CA PHE A 82 0.89 -11.81 8.49
C PHE A 82 0.89 -10.31 8.22
N TYR A 83 -0.15 -9.80 7.54
CA TYR A 83 -0.25 -8.39 7.22
C TYR A 83 -0.60 -7.56 8.46
N GLU A 84 -1.49 -8.07 9.32
CA GLU A 84 -1.87 -7.39 10.55
C GLU A 84 -0.66 -7.15 11.46
N ARG A 85 0.19 -8.18 11.66
CA ARG A 85 1.42 -8.06 12.45
C ARG A 85 2.35 -6.99 11.90
N ASP A 86 2.62 -7.00 10.60
CA ASP A 86 3.51 -6.03 9.95
C ASP A 86 2.96 -4.59 10.04
N ILE A 87 1.64 -4.40 9.92
CA ILE A 87 0.99 -3.10 10.07
C ILE A 87 1.08 -2.61 11.52
N MET A 88 0.86 -3.50 12.49
CA MET A 88 0.93 -3.17 13.92
C MET A 88 2.35 -2.83 14.38
N GLU A 89 3.38 -3.25 13.66
CA GLU A 89 4.77 -2.83 13.91
C GLU A 89 5.10 -1.43 13.38
N LEU A 90 4.30 -0.86 12.47
CA LEU A 90 4.60 0.43 11.85
C LEU A 90 4.76 1.58 12.86
N PRO A 91 3.90 1.74 13.89
CA PRO A 91 4.09 2.80 14.88
C PRO A 91 5.44 2.72 15.61
N SER A 92 5.90 1.52 15.94
CA SER A 92 7.21 1.30 16.58
C SER A 92 8.36 1.67 15.64
N LYS A 93 8.26 1.26 14.36
CA LYS A 93 9.23 1.60 13.31
C LYS A 93 9.32 3.11 13.10
N TRP A 94 8.18 3.82 13.03
CA TRP A 94 8.15 5.27 12.92
C TRP A 94 8.78 5.99 14.13
N GLN A 95 8.50 5.51 15.34
CA GLN A 95 9.15 6.06 16.55
C GLN A 95 10.67 5.90 16.52
N GLN A 96 11.18 4.79 15.99
CA GLN A 96 12.62 4.58 15.83
C GLN A 96 13.23 5.55 14.82
N VAL A 97 12.58 5.74 13.67
CA VAL A 97 13.04 6.72 12.65
C VAL A 97 13.12 8.13 13.24
N ILE A 98 12.11 8.56 14.03
CA ILE A 98 12.12 9.87 14.69
C ILE A 98 13.28 9.97 15.68
N LYS A 99 13.47 8.96 16.54
CA LYS A 99 14.57 8.92 17.52
C LYS A 99 15.95 8.96 16.86
N GLN A 100 16.07 8.37 15.68
CA GLN A 100 17.31 8.30 14.91
C GLN A 100 17.43 9.44 13.90
N ASN A 101 16.65 10.51 14.05
CA ASN A 101 16.68 11.70 13.19
C ASN A 101 16.58 11.38 11.69
N GLY A 102 15.70 10.45 11.34
CA GLY A 102 15.45 10.04 9.96
C GLY A 102 16.40 8.98 9.41
N ALA A 103 17.28 8.39 10.22
CA ALA A 103 18.12 7.29 9.76
C ALA A 103 17.29 6.03 9.40
N TYR A 104 17.85 5.20 8.52
CA TYR A 104 17.23 3.94 8.12
C TYR A 104 17.28 2.92 9.25
N LEU A 105 16.19 2.18 9.42
CA LEU A 105 16.11 1.03 10.33
C LEU A 105 16.91 -0.14 9.75
N THR A 106 17.73 -0.77 10.58
CA THR A 106 18.49 -1.99 10.27
C THR A 106 17.77 -3.24 10.76
#